data_AF-A0A9P3EL05-F1
#
_entry.id   AF-A0A9P3EL05-F1
#
_cell.length_a   1.000
_cell.length_b   1.000
_cell.length_c   1.000
_cell.angle_alpha   90.00
_cell.angle_beta   90.00
_cell.angle_gamma   90.00
#
_symmetry.space_group_name_H-M   'P 1'
#
loop_
_entity.id
_entity.type
_entity.pdbx_description
1 polymer ?
#
loop_
_entity_poly.entity_id
_entity_poly.type
_entity_poly.pdbx_seq_one_letter_code
_entity_poly.pdbx_strand_id
1 'polypeptide(L)'
;MNNFNTFLKNFNNKATDYLIKRLESPKYRGHHLVQHYRYNFDDISSILRTLDKYAPNKTLLKIRTKDLSKQPTNLPECKDYVSFCNELKKGRKILLGKFYL
;
A
#
# COMPACT_ATOMS: atom_id res chain seq x y z
N MET A 1 3.76 -2.96 31.66
CA MET A 1 2.57 -2.70 30.81
C MET A 1 2.85 -1.42 30.04
N ASN A 2 2.87 -1.45 28.70
CA ASN A 2 3.34 -0.33 27.87
C ASN A 2 2.41 0.89 27.97
N ASN A 3 2.98 2.10 28.11
CA ASN A 3 2.25 3.40 28.15
C ASN A 3 1.23 3.56 27.01
N PHE A 4 1.47 2.93 25.86
CA PHE A 4 0.58 2.96 24.71
C PHE A 4 -0.73 2.18 24.91
N ASN A 5 -0.71 1.04 25.61
CA ASN A 5 -1.93 0.29 25.91
C ASN A 5 -2.81 1.08 26.90
N THR A 6 -2.20 1.80 27.84
CA THR A 6 -2.90 2.70 28.76
C THR A 6 -3.54 3.87 28.02
N PHE A 7 -2.83 4.47 27.06
CA PHE A 7 -3.39 5.53 26.20
C PHE A 7 -4.60 5.05 25.40
N LEU A 8 -4.53 3.87 24.78
CA LEU A 8 -5.63 3.33 23.96
C LEU A 8 -6.88 2.99 24.79
N LYS A 9 -6.73 2.57 26.05
CA LYS A 9 -7.86 2.28 26.94
C LYS A 9 -8.74 3.50 27.23
N ASN A 10 -8.18 4.72 27.15
CA ASN A 10 -8.92 5.95 27.41
C ASN A 10 -10.00 6.25 26.36
N PHE A 11 -9.90 5.68 25.15
CA PHE A 11 -10.88 5.87 24.08
C PHE A 11 -12.02 4.83 24.10
N ASN A 12 -11.93 3.85 25.02
CA ASN A 12 -12.94 2.84 25.37
C ASN A 12 -13.93 2.45 24.26
N ASN A 13 -13.41 1.93 23.14
CA ASN A 13 -14.24 1.47 22.03
C ASN A 13 -13.73 0.15 21.44
N LYS A 14 -14.59 -0.51 20.66
CA LYS A 14 -14.30 -1.83 20.06
C LYS A 14 -13.05 -1.82 19.17
N ALA A 15 -12.72 -0.70 18.54
CA ALA A 15 -11.52 -0.58 17.72
C ALA A 15 -10.25 -0.54 18.57
N THR A 16 -10.26 0.19 19.69
CA THR A 16 -9.12 0.20 20.62
C THR A 16 -8.91 -1.14 21.31
N ASP A 17 -9.98 -1.86 21.65
CA ASP A 17 -9.89 -3.22 22.19
C ASP A 17 -9.24 -4.20 21.20
N TYR A 18 -9.60 -4.09 19.93
CA TYR A 18 -9.00 -4.88 18.86
C TYR A 18 -7.49 -4.60 18.75
N LEU A 19 -7.10 -3.33 18.77
CA LEU A 19 -5.69 -2.91 18.70
C LEU A 19 -4.87 -3.41 19.89
N ILE A 20 -5.40 -3.28 21.12
CA ILE A 20 -4.74 -3.79 22.33
C ILE A 20 -4.56 -5.31 22.23
N LYS A 21 -5.62 -6.06 21.91
CA LYS A 21 -5.55 -7.52 21.71
C LYS A 21 -4.56 -7.92 20.63
N ARG A 22 -4.41 -7.10 19.59
CA ARG A 22 -3.48 -7.39 18.50
C ARG A 22 -2.03 -7.12 18.87
N LEU A 23 -1.76 -6.06 19.63
CA LEU A 23 -0.43 -5.71 20.15
C LEU A 23 0.08 -6.69 21.21
N GLU A 24 -0.82 -7.22 22.03
CA GLU A 24 -0.50 -8.21 23.07
C GLU A 24 -0.32 -9.63 22.51
N SER A 25 -0.63 -9.84 21.23
CA SER A 25 -0.51 -11.16 20.60
C SER A 25 0.96 -11.53 20.37
N PRO A 26 1.45 -12.66 20.91
CA PRO A 26 2.83 -13.12 20.67
C PRO A 26 3.07 -13.50 19.20
N LYS A 27 1.99 -13.74 18.45
CA LYS A 27 1.99 -13.97 16.99
C LYS A 27 1.63 -12.70 16.21
N TYR A 28 1.84 -11.50 16.77
CA TYR A 28 1.64 -10.25 16.04
C TYR A 28 2.42 -10.23 14.71
N ARG A 29 3.64 -10.79 14.71
CA ARG A 29 4.49 -10.97 13.52
C ARG A 29 4.35 -12.34 12.83
N GLY A 30 3.47 -13.21 13.32
CA GLY A 30 3.42 -14.64 12.96
C GLY A 30 2.53 -14.99 11.77
N HIS A 31 1.72 -14.06 11.27
CA HIS A 31 1.27 -14.15 9.89
C HIS A 31 2.33 -13.46 9.04
N HIS A 32 2.83 -14.17 8.02
CA HIS A 32 3.61 -13.61 6.92
C HIS A 32 2.78 -12.52 6.20
N LEU A 33 2.55 -11.39 6.85
CA LEU A 33 2.17 -10.16 6.19
C LEU A 33 3.45 -9.66 5.56
N VAL A 34 3.72 -10.23 4.38
CA VAL A 34 4.52 -9.67 3.30
C VAL A 34 5.66 -8.78 3.82
N GLN A 35 6.79 -9.39 4.15
CA GLN A 35 8.05 -8.68 4.42
C GLN A 35 8.56 -7.84 3.21
N HIS A 36 7.80 -7.79 2.10
CA HIS A 36 8.21 -7.22 0.82
C HIS A 36 7.75 -5.79 0.55
N TYR A 37 7.12 -5.09 1.50
CA TYR A 37 6.75 -3.67 1.33
C TYR A 37 7.20 -2.82 2.51
N ARG A 38 8.51 -2.69 2.71
CA ARG A 38 9.08 -1.67 3.59
C ARG A 38 9.17 -0.35 2.81
N TYR A 39 8.04 0.33 2.63
CA TYR A 39 8.06 1.72 2.18
C TYR A 39 8.51 2.59 3.35
N ASN A 40 9.57 3.36 3.16
CA ASN A 40 9.96 4.43 4.10
C ASN A 40 9.18 5.74 3.78
N PHE A 41 9.42 6.80 4.55
CA PHE A 41 8.74 8.08 4.32
C PHE A 41 8.99 8.62 2.91
N ASP A 42 10.21 8.51 2.40
CA ASP A 42 10.58 8.98 1.07
C ASP A 42 9.88 8.19 -0.03
N ASP A 43 9.71 6.88 0.15
CA ASP A 43 8.94 6.02 -0.74
C ASP A 43 7.48 6.49 -0.82
N ILE A 44 6.86 6.76 0.33
CA ILE A 44 5.48 7.23 0.40
C ILE A 44 5.36 8.63 -0.21
N SER A 45 6.29 9.54 0.09
CA SER A 45 6.31 10.89 -0.48
C SER A 45 6.44 10.84 -2.01
N SER A 46 7.34 9.98 -2.52
CA SER A 46 7.53 9.75 -3.95
C SER A 46 6.26 9.20 -4.61
N ILE A 47 5.63 8.18 -4.00
CA ILE A 47 4.34 7.63 -4.48
C ILE A 47 3.28 8.73 -4.57
N LEU A 48 3.13 9.54 -3.51
CA LEU A 48 2.09 10.58 -3.46
C LEU A 48 2.34 11.70 -4.49
N ARG A 49 3.59 12.13 -4.66
CA ARG A 49 3.95 13.14 -5.68
C ARG A 49 3.73 12.63 -7.10
N THR A 50 4.12 11.38 -7.38
CA THR A 50 3.87 10.77 -8.69
C THR A 50 2.37 10.55 -8.89
N LEU A 51 1.60 10.22 -7.85
CA LEU A 51 0.16 10.09 -7.96
C LEU A 51 -0.50 11.44 -8.30
N ASP A 52 -0.12 12.52 -7.62
CA ASP A 52 -0.66 13.87 -7.88
C ASP A 52 -0.37 14.34 -9.32
N LYS A 53 0.80 13.97 -9.86
CA LYS A 53 1.16 14.22 -11.27
C LYS A 53 0.22 13.54 -12.27
N TYR A 54 -0.18 12.29 -12.02
CA TYR A 54 -1.01 11.51 -12.94
C TYR A 54 -2.50 11.61 -12.64
N ALA A 55 -2.87 12.00 -11.43
CA ALA A 55 -4.25 12.05 -10.93
C ALA A 55 -4.50 13.34 -10.14
N PRO A 56 -4.33 14.52 -10.78
CA PRO A 56 -4.50 15.79 -10.10
C PRO A 56 -5.93 15.92 -9.56
N ASN A 57 -6.10 16.68 -8.48
CA ASN A 57 -7.38 16.88 -7.80
C ASN A 57 -8.04 15.59 -7.28
N LYS A 58 -7.23 14.56 -6.96
CA LYS A 58 -7.70 13.27 -6.44
C LYS A 58 -8.64 12.55 -7.42
N THR A 59 -8.43 12.74 -8.72
CA THR A 59 -9.16 12.00 -9.75
C THR A 59 -8.80 10.51 -9.69
N LEU A 60 -9.74 9.64 -10.07
CA LEU A 60 -9.52 8.20 -10.04
C LEU A 60 -8.80 7.74 -11.31
N LEU A 61 -7.68 7.03 -11.14
CA LEU A 61 -7.01 6.35 -12.25
C LEU A 61 -7.72 5.03 -12.57
N LYS A 62 -8.00 4.79 -13.84
CA LYS A 62 -8.53 3.49 -14.27
C LYS A 62 -7.40 2.46 -14.18
N ILE A 63 -7.61 1.45 -13.34
CA ILE A 63 -6.70 0.31 -13.23
C ILE A 63 -7.14 -0.81 -14.16
N ARG A 64 -6.21 -1.71 -14.45
CA ARG A 64 -6.53 -2.99 -15.06
C ARG A 64 -7.30 -3.84 -14.05
N THR A 65 -8.39 -4.45 -14.50
CA THR A 65 -9.18 -5.41 -13.71
C THR A 65 -8.91 -6.85 -14.12
N LYS A 66 -8.16 -7.07 -15.21
CA LYS A 66 -7.78 -8.38 -15.73
C LYS A 66 -6.26 -8.56 -15.72
N ASP A 67 -5.85 -9.77 -15.41
CA ASP A 67 -4.45 -10.21 -15.43
C ASP A 67 -3.83 -10.05 -16.81
N LEU A 68 -2.49 -9.97 -16.86
CA LEU A 68 -1.75 -9.85 -18.13
C LEU A 68 -1.99 -11.03 -19.06
N SER A 69 -2.14 -12.23 -18.53
CA SER A 69 -2.46 -13.45 -19.29
C SER A 69 -3.79 -13.34 -20.04
N LYS A 70 -4.78 -12.62 -19.47
CA LYS A 70 -6.13 -12.44 -20.04
C LYS A 70 -6.29 -11.13 -20.81
N GLN A 71 -5.37 -10.19 -20.63
CA GLN A 71 -5.35 -8.89 -21.27
C GLN A 71 -3.89 -8.47 -21.53
N PRO A 72 -3.24 -9.03 -22.57
CA PRO A 72 -1.82 -8.82 -22.80
C PRO A 72 -1.48 -7.37 -23.15
N THR A 73 -2.43 -6.61 -23.69
CA THR A 73 -2.29 -5.20 -24.03
C THR A 73 -3.00 -4.30 -23.02
N ASN A 74 -2.43 -3.13 -22.76
CA ASN A 74 -3.08 -2.14 -21.90
C ASN A 74 -4.24 -1.48 -22.65
N LEU A 75 -5.37 -1.33 -21.96
CA LEU A 75 -6.48 -0.55 -22.48
C LEU A 75 -6.11 0.94 -22.54
N PRO A 76 -6.60 1.69 -23.54
CA PRO A 76 -6.35 3.13 -23.64
C PRO A 76 -6.71 3.90 -22.37
N GLU A 77 -7.82 3.55 -21.72
CA GLU A 77 -8.27 4.17 -20.48
C GLU A 77 -7.33 3.95 -19.29
N CYS A 78 -6.47 2.93 -19.32
CA CYS A 78 -5.51 2.62 -18.26
C CYS A 78 -4.14 3.30 -18.45
N LYS A 79 -3.98 4.13 -19.49
CA LYS A 79 -2.68 4.70 -19.89
C LYS A 79 -2.00 5.48 -18.75
N ASP A 80 -2.75 6.27 -18.00
CA ASP A 80 -2.20 7.09 -16.92
C ASP A 80 -1.76 6.23 -15.72
N TYR A 81 -2.53 5.21 -15.37
CA TYR A 81 -2.15 4.23 -14.34
C TYR A 81 -0.87 3.46 -14.73
N VAL A 82 -0.76 3.05 -15.99
CA VAL A 82 0.44 2.36 -16.50
C VAL A 82 1.65 3.29 -16.45
N SER A 83 1.49 4.54 -16.84
CA SER A 83 2.55 5.56 -16.80
C SER A 83 3.02 5.81 -15.36
N PHE A 84 2.08 5.99 -14.43
CA PHE A 84 2.34 6.09 -13.00
C PHE A 84 3.16 4.91 -12.47
N CYS A 85 2.76 3.68 -12.78
CA CYS A 85 3.47 2.49 -12.32
C CYS A 85 4.88 2.40 -12.91
N ASN A 86 5.06 2.78 -14.19
CA ASN A 86 6.35 2.75 -14.86
C ASN A 86 7.32 3.80 -14.29
N GLU A 87 6.81 4.98 -13.93
CA GLU A 87 7.61 6.03 -13.28
C GLU A 87 8.08 5.59 -11.90
N LEU A 88 7.19 5.01 -11.08
CA LEU A 88 7.54 4.47 -9.78
C LEU A 88 8.54 3.29 -9.83
N LYS A 89 8.53 2.52 -10.93
CA LYS A 89 9.51 1.46 -11.19
C LYS A 89 10.89 2.02 -11.56
N LYS A 90 10.95 3.10 -12.33
CA LYS A 90 12.21 3.73 -12.76
C LYS A 90 12.92 4.43 -11.61
N GLY A 91 12.17 5.09 -10.73
CA GLY A 91 12.71 5.83 -9.58
C GLY A 91 13.19 4.96 -8.42
N ARG A 92 12.95 3.64 -8.45
CA ARG A 92 13.22 2.75 -7.32
C ARG A 92 13.94 1.48 -7.78
N LYS A 93 15.04 1.11 -7.11
CA LYS A 93 15.49 -0.31 -6.99
C LYS A 93 14.50 -1.12 -6.15
N ILE A 94 13.21 -0.81 -6.23
CA ILE A 94 12.18 -1.68 -5.70
C ILE A 94 12.10 -2.80 -6.72
N LEU A 95 12.68 -3.93 -6.31
CA LEU A 95 12.09 -5.23 -6.57
C LEU A 95 10.60 -5.08 -6.27
N LEU A 96 9.81 -4.71 -7.28
CA LEU A 96 8.45 -5.15 -7.39
C LEU A 96 8.60 -6.65 -7.59
N GLY A 97 8.94 -7.33 -6.50
CA GLY A 97 9.03 -8.75 -6.36
C GLY A 97 7.64 -9.20 -6.67
N LYS A 98 7.43 -9.49 -7.95
CA LYS A 98 6.33 -10.25 -8.47
C LYS A 98 5.02 -9.75 -7.86
N PHE A 99 4.53 -8.64 -8.41
CA PHE A 99 3.12 -8.69 -8.80
C PHE A 99 3.02 -9.85 -9.79
N TYR A 100 2.92 -11.08 -9.25
CA TYR A 100 2.26 -12.15 -9.95
C TYR A 100 0.84 -11.65 -10.15
N LEU A 101 0.67 -10.97 -11.28
CA LEU A 101 -0.56 -10.98 -12.05
C LEU A 101 -0.68 -12.35 -12.72
#